data_AF-A0A3M0LP96-F1
#
_entry.id   AF-A0A3M0LP96-F1
#
_cell.length_a   1.000
_cell.length_b   1.000
_cell.length_c   1.000
_cell.angle_alpha   90.00
_cell.angle_beta   90.00
_cell.angle_gamma   90.00
#
_symmetry.space_group_name_H-M   'P 1'
#
loop_
_entity.id
_entity.type
_entity.pdbx_description
1 polymer ?
#
loop_
_entity_poly.entity_id
_entity_poly.type
_entity_poly.pdbx_seq_one_letter_code
_entity_poly.pdbx_strand_id
1 'polypeptide(L)'
;MRWKTLEEGIQQLREVAVLEVLFGRGGQHDNDPDKVRCTGQMLWNLATLGPSQYTTFIATIHPDNNRETVGSVANKLRNYESIISGPMQAQVSAMAKELRERMEEVTEEIREVREEMRRNSSHVAPVRVTGPRVRAQQPPARERGYTPQADLWYFLRDHGEDMGRWDGKPTSALAARVHELKERNTN
;
A
#
# COMPACT_ATOMS: atom_id res chain seq x y z
N MET A 1 -30.63 7.88 -5.58
CA MET A 1 -29.24 7.35 -5.47
C MET A 1 -28.29 8.46 -5.88
N ARG A 2 -27.13 8.61 -5.23
CA ARG A 2 -26.06 9.51 -5.73
C ARG A 2 -25.12 8.71 -6.63
N TRP A 3 -24.70 9.27 -7.76
CA TRP A 3 -23.70 8.64 -8.62
C TRP A 3 -22.29 9.06 -8.17
N LYS A 4 -21.33 8.13 -8.27
CA LYS A 4 -19.95 8.34 -7.86
C LYS A 4 -19.00 8.38 -9.04
N THR A 5 -19.32 7.63 -10.10
CA THR A 5 -18.52 7.56 -11.32
C THR A 5 -19.25 8.23 -12.49
N LEU A 6 -18.50 8.71 -13.48
CA LEU A 6 -19.10 9.34 -14.65
C LEU A 6 -20.12 8.43 -15.35
N GLU A 7 -19.79 7.16 -15.54
CA GLU A 7 -20.68 6.22 -16.23
C GLU A 7 -21.96 5.92 -15.43
N GLU A 8 -21.91 5.89 -14.10
CA GLU A 8 -23.11 5.85 -13.26
C GLU A 8 -23.98 7.10 -13.46
N GLY A 9 -23.37 8.28 -13.56
CA GLY A 9 -24.08 9.53 -13.82
C GLY A 9 -24.75 9.55 -15.19
N ILE A 10 -24.05 9.09 -16.24
CA ILE A 10 -24.61 8.96 -17.59
C ILE A 10 -25.74 7.94 -17.61
N GLN A 11 -25.58 6.82 -16.90
CA GLN A 11 -26.62 5.80 -16.79
C GLN A 11 -27.87 6.35 -16.09
N GLN A 12 -27.70 7.06 -14.96
CA GLN A 12 -28.81 7.73 -14.28
C GLN A 12 -29.50 8.78 -15.17
N LEU A 13 -28.74 9.55 -15.96
CA LEU A 13 -29.30 10.50 -16.91
C LEU A 13 -30.20 9.79 -17.93
N ARG A 14 -29.77 8.65 -18.46
CA ARG A 14 -30.55 7.82 -19.40
C ARG A 14 -31.80 7.24 -18.73
N GLU A 15 -31.70 6.78 -17.49
CA GLU A 15 -32.85 6.27 -16.73
C GLU A 15 -33.92 7.35 -16.52
N VAL A 16 -33.50 8.56 -16.12
CA VAL A 16 -34.40 9.71 -16.00
C VAL A 16 -34.99 10.08 -17.36
N ALA A 17 -34.21 10.00 -18.44
CA ALA A 17 -34.70 10.25 -19.81
C ALA A 17 -35.83 9.30 -20.19
N VAL A 18 -35.68 8.01 -19.92
CA VAL A 18 -36.71 6.98 -20.18
C VAL A 18 -37.97 7.30 -19.38
N LEU A 19 -37.84 7.67 -18.10
CA LEU A 19 -38.98 8.06 -17.27
C LEU A 19 -39.69 9.30 -17.83
N GLU A 20 -38.95 10.34 -18.21
CA GLU A 20 -39.54 11.55 -18.81
C GLU A 20 -40.21 11.28 -20.16
N VAL A 21 -39.71 10.34 -20.96
CA VAL A 21 -40.36 9.90 -22.21
C VAL A 21 -41.65 9.13 -21.93
N LEU A 22 -41.63 8.19 -20.98
CA LEU A 22 -42.80 7.37 -20.63
C LEU A 22 -43.95 8.19 -20.03
N PHE A 23 -43.62 9.20 -19.22
CA PHE A 23 -44.59 10.07 -18.56
C PHE A 23 -44.77 11.43 -19.25
N GLY A 24 -44.07 11.67 -20.36
CA GLY A 24 -44.06 12.94 -21.09
C GLY A 24 -45.27 13.12 -22.00
N ARG A 25 -45.65 14.38 -22.27
CA ARG A 25 -46.80 14.75 -23.12
C ARG A 25 -46.42 14.81 -24.62
N GLY A 26 -45.55 13.92 -25.09
CA GLY A 26 -45.03 13.90 -26.47
C GLY A 26 -45.09 12.49 -27.07
N GLY A 27 -45.72 12.36 -28.24
CA GLY A 27 -45.79 11.09 -28.96
C GLY A 27 -44.48 10.72 -29.66
N GLN A 28 -44.34 9.42 -29.95
CA GLN A 28 -43.30 8.74 -30.74
C GLN A 28 -41.87 9.25 -30.55
N HIS A 29 -41.19 8.63 -29.59
CA HIS A 29 -39.75 8.75 -29.39
C HIS A 29 -39.07 7.49 -29.89
N ASP A 30 -37.87 7.64 -30.45
CA ASP A 30 -36.98 6.51 -30.71
C ASP A 30 -36.69 5.81 -29.36
N ASN A 31 -36.56 4.47 -29.35
CA ASN A 31 -36.28 3.71 -28.12
C ASN A 31 -34.85 3.95 -27.59
N ASP A 32 -34.07 4.77 -28.28
CA ASP A 32 -32.74 5.19 -27.88
C ASP A 32 -32.78 6.38 -26.90
N PRO A 33 -32.42 6.18 -25.61
CA PRO A 33 -32.41 7.24 -24.62
C PRO A 33 -31.38 8.35 -24.94
N ASP A 34 -30.34 8.08 -25.73
CA ASP A 34 -29.31 9.08 -26.06
C ASP A 34 -29.82 10.17 -27.01
N LYS A 35 -30.92 9.91 -27.73
CA LYS A 35 -31.56 10.87 -28.63
C LYS A 35 -32.59 11.75 -27.93
N VAL A 36 -32.93 11.44 -26.67
CA VAL A 36 -33.88 12.23 -25.88
C VAL A 36 -33.28 13.60 -25.60
N ARG A 37 -34.08 14.65 -25.77
CA ARG A 37 -33.66 16.02 -25.45
C ARG A 37 -33.50 16.15 -23.94
N CYS A 38 -32.36 16.68 -23.51
CA CYS A 38 -32.14 16.95 -22.09
C CYS A 38 -33.01 18.12 -21.64
N THR A 39 -33.71 17.94 -20.53
CA THR A 39 -34.47 18.98 -19.85
C THR A 39 -33.63 19.63 -18.75
N GLY A 40 -34.03 20.83 -18.32
CA GLY A 40 -33.39 21.47 -17.17
C GLY A 40 -33.49 20.63 -15.89
N GLN A 41 -34.59 19.88 -15.72
CA GLN A 41 -34.77 19.00 -14.57
C GLN A 41 -33.78 17.82 -14.59
N MET A 42 -33.55 17.21 -15.75
CA MET A 42 -32.54 16.16 -15.91
C MET A 42 -31.14 16.65 -15.54
N LEU A 43 -30.75 17.83 -16.03
CA LEU A 43 -29.45 18.42 -15.73
C LEU A 43 -29.32 18.81 -14.25
N TRP A 44 -30.38 19.35 -13.66
CA TRP A 44 -30.40 19.69 -12.23
C TRP A 44 -30.27 18.44 -11.35
N ASN A 45 -31.00 17.36 -11.67
CA ASN A 45 -30.86 16.07 -10.98
C ASN A 45 -29.42 15.53 -11.11
N LEU A 46 -28.85 15.59 -12.31
CA LEU A 46 -27.48 15.13 -12.55
C LEU A 46 -26.46 15.92 -11.72
N ALA A 47 -26.59 17.24 -11.67
CA ALA A 47 -25.70 18.13 -10.93
C ALA A 47 -25.81 17.99 -9.40
N THR A 48 -27.01 17.67 -8.89
CA THR A 48 -27.29 17.57 -7.44
C THR A 48 -27.01 16.18 -6.88
N LEU A 49 -27.13 15.13 -7.69
CA LEU A 49 -26.88 13.75 -7.29
C LEU A 49 -25.43 13.30 -7.52
N GLY A 50 -24.60 14.14 -8.15
CA GLY A 50 -23.24 13.82 -8.54
C GLY A 50 -22.13 14.41 -7.66
N PRO A 51 -20.86 14.09 -7.98
CA PRO A 51 -19.70 14.72 -7.40
C PRO A 51 -19.63 16.21 -7.75
N SER A 52 -19.19 17.04 -6.80
CA SER A 52 -19.13 18.50 -6.93
C SER A 52 -18.27 18.99 -8.10
N GLN A 53 -17.26 18.21 -8.49
CA GLN A 53 -16.38 18.54 -9.62
C GLN A 53 -17.12 18.67 -10.96
N TYR A 54 -18.25 17.98 -11.13
CA TYR A 54 -19.06 18.07 -12.36
C TYR A 54 -20.16 19.14 -12.25
N THR A 55 -20.53 19.58 -11.05
CA THR A 55 -21.68 20.48 -10.82
C THR A 55 -21.58 21.79 -11.62
N THR A 56 -20.45 22.48 -11.52
CA THR A 56 -20.23 23.75 -12.25
C THR A 56 -20.28 23.52 -13.76
N PHE A 57 -19.68 22.44 -14.25
CA PHE A 57 -19.67 22.11 -15.68
C PHE A 57 -21.08 21.81 -16.19
N ILE A 58 -21.85 20.99 -15.47
CA ILE A 58 -23.24 20.68 -15.83
C ILE A 58 -24.10 21.95 -15.87
N ALA A 59 -23.90 22.89 -14.95
CA ALA A 59 -24.62 24.17 -14.96
C ALA A 59 -24.36 25.03 -16.21
N THR A 60 -23.26 24.81 -16.93
CA THR A 60 -22.98 25.49 -18.21
C THR A 60 -23.75 24.89 -19.39
N ILE A 61 -24.35 23.71 -19.22
CA ILE A 61 -25.14 23.05 -20.25
C ILE A 61 -26.53 23.70 -20.25
N HIS A 62 -26.84 24.43 -21.33
CA HIS A 62 -28.10 25.14 -21.45
C HIS A 62 -29.14 24.26 -22.16
N PRO A 63 -30.20 23.79 -21.46
CA PRO A 63 -31.23 22.93 -22.05
C PRO A 63 -32.06 23.68 -23.11
N ASP A 64 -32.20 25.01 -22.97
CA ASP A 64 -33.02 25.85 -23.85
C ASP A 64 -32.40 26.07 -25.24
N ASN A 65 -31.16 25.63 -25.47
CA ASN A 65 -30.52 25.75 -26.78
C ASN A 65 -31.00 24.70 -27.80
N ASN A 66 -32.14 24.04 -27.51
CA ASN A 66 -32.93 23.14 -28.36
C ASN A 66 -32.21 21.94 -28.99
N ARG A 67 -30.92 21.73 -28.70
CA ARG A 67 -30.06 20.75 -29.37
C ARG A 67 -29.37 19.76 -28.44
N GLU A 68 -29.37 20.01 -27.14
CA GLU A 68 -28.68 19.14 -26.19
C GLU A 68 -29.51 17.87 -25.96
N THR A 69 -29.00 16.75 -26.43
CA THR A 69 -29.55 15.41 -26.13
C THR A 69 -28.77 14.75 -25.01
N VAL A 70 -29.34 13.71 -24.42
CA VAL A 70 -28.66 12.87 -23.41
C VAL A 70 -27.29 12.40 -23.90
N GLY A 71 -27.19 11.95 -25.15
CA GLY A 71 -25.93 11.54 -25.76
C GLY A 71 -24.92 12.70 -25.92
N SER A 72 -25.39 13.90 -26.28
CA SER A 72 -24.54 15.10 -26.34
C SER A 72 -23.96 15.44 -24.96
N VAL A 73 -24.81 15.43 -23.94
CA VAL A 73 -24.42 15.70 -22.55
C VAL A 73 -23.44 14.65 -22.05
N ALA A 74 -23.70 13.36 -22.31
CA ALA A 74 -22.79 12.27 -21.98
C ALA A 74 -21.40 12.47 -22.62
N ASN A 75 -21.34 12.84 -23.90
CA ASN A 75 -20.09 13.09 -24.60
C ASN A 75 -19.34 14.31 -24.04
N LYS A 76 -20.06 15.40 -23.71
CA LYS A 76 -19.46 16.58 -23.07
C LYS A 76 -18.86 16.24 -21.71
N LEU A 77 -19.54 15.40 -20.92
CA LEU A 77 -19.03 14.97 -19.62
C LEU A 77 -17.78 14.08 -19.74
N ARG A 78 -17.74 13.17 -20.71
CA ARG A 78 -16.54 12.37 -21.01
C ARG A 78 -15.36 13.24 -21.46
N ASN A 79 -15.63 14.24 -22.31
CA ASN A 79 -14.61 15.20 -22.71
C ASN A 79 -14.09 16.01 -21.50
N TYR A 80 -15.00 16.47 -20.64
CA TYR A 80 -14.62 17.18 -19.41
C TYR A 80 -13.79 16.30 -18.48
N GLU A 81 -14.19 15.04 -18.28
CA GLU A 81 -13.43 14.05 -17.50
C GLU A 81 -12.02 13.88 -18.04
N SER A 82 -11.85 13.76 -19.37
CA SER A 82 -10.53 13.68 -19.99
C SER A 82 -9.67 14.92 -19.75
N ILE A 83 -10.27 16.11 -19.69
CA ILE A 83 -9.55 17.38 -19.45
C ILE A 83 -9.09 17.46 -17.99
N ILE A 84 -9.93 17.04 -17.04
CA ILE A 84 -9.58 17.09 -15.61
C ILE A 84 -8.67 15.93 -15.17
N SER A 85 -8.79 14.75 -15.80
CA SER A 85 -8.01 13.56 -15.44
C SER A 85 -6.57 13.65 -15.90
N GLY A 86 -6.29 14.27 -17.05
CA GLY A 86 -4.94 14.38 -17.62
C GLY A 86 -3.91 15.01 -16.68
N PRO A 87 -4.10 16.28 -16.24
CA PRO A 87 -3.18 16.93 -15.31
C PRO A 87 -3.03 16.18 -13.99
N MET A 88 -4.13 15.65 -13.45
CA MET A 88 -4.13 14.87 -12.20
C MET A 88 -3.30 13.59 -12.35
N GLN A 89 -3.46 12.86 -13.44
CA GLN A 89 -2.70 11.64 -13.71
C GLN A 89 -1.21 11.92 -13.91
N ALA A 90 -0.87 13.02 -14.58
CA ALA A 90 0.52 13.46 -14.75
C ALA A 90 1.17 13.78 -13.38
N GLN A 91 0.46 14.49 -12.51
CA GLN A 91 0.93 14.80 -11.16
C GLN A 91 1.15 13.53 -10.32
N VAL A 92 0.18 12.61 -10.33
CA VAL A 92 0.30 11.31 -9.64
C VAL A 92 1.49 10.53 -10.17
N SER A 93 1.71 10.53 -11.49
CA SER A 93 2.84 9.83 -12.12
C SER A 93 4.18 10.45 -11.75
N ALA A 94 4.26 11.78 -11.69
CA ALA A 94 5.46 12.50 -11.25
C ALA A 94 5.80 12.17 -9.79
N MET A 95 4.81 12.21 -8.89
CA MET A 95 4.98 11.85 -7.48
C MET A 95 5.39 10.38 -7.31
N ALA A 96 4.79 9.46 -8.07
CA ALA A 96 5.16 8.05 -8.04
C ALA A 96 6.61 7.82 -8.53
N LYS A 97 7.06 8.60 -9.51
CA LYS A 97 8.44 8.58 -10.00
C LYS A 97 9.41 9.11 -8.96
N GLU A 98 9.13 10.28 -8.37
CA GLU A 98 9.95 10.87 -7.30
C GLU A 98 10.09 9.91 -6.10
N LEU A 99 8.97 9.29 -5.68
CA LEU A 99 9.00 8.31 -4.60
C LEU A 99 9.88 7.11 -4.93
N ARG A 100 9.83 6.61 -6.17
CA ARG A 100 10.70 5.51 -6.62
C ARG A 100 12.18 5.90 -6.56
N GLU A 101 12.53 7.08 -7.06
CA GLU A 101 13.91 7.58 -7.02
C GLU A 101 14.41 7.72 -5.58
N ARG A 102 13.57 8.21 -4.66
CA ARG A 102 13.89 8.27 -3.22
C ARG A 102 14.10 6.89 -2.58
N MET A 103 13.31 5.89 -2.97
CA MET A 103 13.49 4.53 -2.47
C MET A 103 14.79 3.90 -2.96
N GLU A 104 15.18 4.16 -4.22
CA GLU A 104 16.45 3.71 -4.78
C GLU A 104 17.63 4.40 -4.07
N GLU A 105 17.57 5.71 -3.82
CA GLU A 105 18.56 6.47 -3.05
C GLU A 105 18.76 5.87 -1.64
N VAL A 106 17.67 5.67 -0.89
CA VAL A 106 17.73 5.07 0.45
C VAL A 106 18.33 3.65 0.41
N THR A 107 18.03 2.89 -0.64
CA THR A 107 18.57 1.53 -0.79
C THR A 107 20.08 1.55 -1.00
N GLU A 108 20.59 2.49 -1.80
CA GLU A 108 22.03 2.69 -1.99
C GLU A 108 22.72 3.20 -0.73
N GLU A 109 22.13 4.17 -0.01
CA GLU A 109 22.67 4.65 1.27
C GLU A 109 22.78 3.52 2.30
N ILE A 110 21.76 2.67 2.42
CA ILE A 110 21.81 1.49 3.31
C ILE A 110 22.95 0.54 2.90
N ARG A 111 23.16 0.33 1.60
CA ARG A 111 24.25 -0.50 1.09
C ARG A 111 25.61 0.10 1.42
N GLU A 112 25.79 1.41 1.27
CA GLU A 112 27.03 2.11 1.61
C GLU A 112 27.34 2.06 3.09
N VAL A 113 26.36 2.38 3.95
CA VAL A 113 26.50 2.28 5.41
C VAL A 113 26.89 0.87 5.85
N ARG A 114 26.33 -0.15 5.19
CA ARG A 114 26.68 -1.57 5.45
C ARG A 114 28.13 -1.88 5.08
N GLU A 115 28.62 -1.39 3.95
CA GLU A 115 30.01 -1.59 3.52
C GLU A 115 31.00 -0.79 4.38
N GLU A 116 30.65 0.44 4.77
CA GLU A 116 31.39 1.25 5.74
C GLU A 116 31.55 0.52 7.08
N MET A 117 30.46 0.00 7.64
CA MET A 117 30.49 -0.78 8.89
C MET A 117 31.40 -2.00 8.79
N ARG A 118 31.36 -2.71 7.65
CA ARG A 118 32.24 -3.85 7.37
C ARG A 118 33.71 -3.43 7.31
N ARG A 119 34.04 -2.32 6.63
CA ARG A 119 35.42 -1.79 6.56
C ARG A 119 35.92 -1.34 7.93
N ASN A 120 35.11 -0.61 8.68
CA ASN A 120 35.48 -0.13 10.02
C ASN A 120 35.73 -1.30 10.98
N SER A 121 34.92 -2.37 10.91
CA SER A 121 35.17 -3.60 11.67
C SER A 121 36.47 -4.31 11.29
N SER A 122 36.94 -4.16 10.04
CA SER A 122 38.20 -4.78 9.58
C SER A 122 39.47 -4.00 9.95
N HIS A 123 39.36 -2.72 10.34
CA HIS A 123 40.50 -1.88 10.77
C HIS A 123 40.77 -1.92 12.28
N VAL A 124 39.95 -2.62 13.07
CA VAL A 124 40.24 -2.83 14.50
C VAL A 124 41.32 -3.89 14.63
N ALA A 125 42.57 -3.43 14.81
CA ALA A 125 43.68 -4.31 15.16
C ALA A 125 43.36 -5.03 16.48
N PRO A 126 43.55 -6.36 16.58
CA PRO A 126 43.38 -7.05 17.85
C PRO A 126 44.40 -6.45 18.82
N VAL A 127 43.89 -5.78 19.86
CA VAL A 127 44.72 -5.23 20.94
C VAL A 127 45.51 -6.40 21.54
N ARG A 128 46.81 -6.43 21.25
CA ARG A 128 47.73 -7.41 21.86
C ARG A 128 48.04 -6.95 23.27
N VAL A 129 47.28 -7.45 24.23
CA VAL A 129 47.64 -7.36 25.65
C VAL A 129 48.79 -8.34 25.89
N THR A 130 50.02 -7.84 25.93
CA THR A 130 51.20 -8.61 26.31
C THR A 130 51.17 -8.86 27.81
N GLY A 131 50.51 -9.95 28.23
CA GLY A 131 50.57 -10.46 29.60
C GLY A 131 51.83 -11.32 29.86
N PRO A 132 52.26 -11.47 31.12
CA PRO A 132 53.49 -12.20 31.45
C PRO A 132 53.43 -13.67 31.04
N ARG A 133 54.54 -14.18 30.48
CA ARG A 133 54.72 -15.58 30.06
C ARG A 133 54.54 -16.54 31.24
N VAL A 134 53.43 -17.28 31.25
CA VAL A 134 53.24 -18.49 32.06
C VAL A 134 53.49 -19.70 31.18
N ARG A 135 54.35 -20.59 31.66
CA ARG A 135 54.79 -21.84 31.03
C ARG A 135 53.58 -22.69 30.64
N ALA A 136 53.55 -23.13 29.39
CA ALA A 136 52.46 -23.89 28.79
C ALA A 136 52.19 -25.20 29.54
N GLN A 137 51.05 -25.24 30.24
CA GLN A 137 50.26 -26.46 30.37
C GLN A 137 49.26 -26.43 29.22
N GLN A 138 49.28 -27.46 28.38
CA GLN A 138 48.41 -27.58 27.23
C GLN A 138 46.95 -27.60 27.69
N PRO A 139 46.12 -26.59 27.35
CA PRO A 139 44.71 -26.66 27.62
C PRO A 139 44.11 -27.78 26.76
N PRO A 140 43.16 -28.58 27.27
CA PRO A 140 42.43 -29.51 26.42
C PRO A 140 41.79 -28.71 25.28
N ALA A 141 41.80 -29.29 24.08
CA ALA A 141 41.31 -28.67 22.86
C ALA A 141 39.87 -28.17 23.06
N ARG A 142 39.72 -26.88 23.38
CA ARG A 142 38.43 -26.21 23.40
C ARG A 142 38.05 -25.95 21.96
N GLU A 143 36.99 -26.61 21.53
CA GLU A 143 36.25 -26.35 20.31
C GLU A 143 36.03 -24.85 20.13
N ARG A 144 36.83 -24.27 19.23
CA ARG A 144 36.38 -23.38 18.16
C ARG A 144 35.06 -22.63 18.42
N GLY A 145 35.09 -21.59 19.26
CA GLY A 145 34.33 -20.33 19.09
C GLY A 145 32.84 -20.38 18.73
N TYR A 146 32.12 -21.45 19.09
CA TYR A 146 30.65 -21.50 19.08
C TYR A 146 30.19 -21.25 20.52
N THR A 147 29.33 -20.26 20.76
CA THR A 147 28.82 -19.99 22.12
C THR A 147 27.83 -21.10 22.51
N PRO A 148 28.08 -21.87 23.59
CA PRO A 148 27.16 -22.90 24.07
C PRO A 148 25.74 -22.38 24.37
N GLN A 149 25.61 -21.06 24.54
CA GLN A 149 24.36 -20.39 24.78
C GLN A 149 23.39 -20.47 23.59
N ALA A 150 23.88 -20.39 22.35
CA ALA A 150 23.03 -20.43 21.16
C ALA A 150 22.37 -21.81 21.02
N ASP A 151 23.13 -22.89 21.22
CA ASP A 151 22.63 -24.27 21.13
C ASP A 151 21.59 -24.56 22.20
N LEU A 152 21.79 -24.06 23.43
CA LEU A 152 20.81 -24.16 24.50
C LEU A 152 19.53 -23.37 24.17
N TRP A 153 19.67 -22.21 23.52
CA TRP A 153 18.54 -21.37 23.11
C TRP A 153 17.70 -22.04 22.01
N TYR A 154 18.36 -22.63 21.00
CA TYR A 154 17.67 -23.40 19.95
C TYR A 154 16.98 -24.64 20.53
N PHE A 155 17.63 -25.38 21.43
CA PHE A 155 17.03 -26.56 22.06
C PHE A 155 15.72 -26.21 22.80
N LEU A 156 15.71 -25.12 23.58
CA LEU A 156 14.51 -24.69 24.31
C LEU A 156 13.37 -24.27 23.36
N ARG A 157 13.69 -23.54 22.29
CA ARG A 157 12.73 -23.15 21.26
C ARG A 157 12.10 -24.38 20.59
N ASP A 158 12.91 -25.37 20.24
CA ASP A 158 12.45 -26.60 19.57
C ASP A 158 11.59 -27.48 20.50
N HIS A 159 11.75 -27.33 21.82
CA HIS A 159 10.91 -27.98 22.84
C HIS A 159 9.70 -27.13 23.26
N GLY A 160 9.44 -26.02 22.55
CA GLY A 160 8.25 -25.18 22.75
C GLY A 160 8.30 -24.28 23.98
N GLU A 161 9.47 -24.02 24.56
CA GLU A 161 9.63 -23.07 25.65
C GLU A 161 9.41 -21.62 25.18
N ASP A 162 8.85 -20.79 26.06
CA ASP A 162 8.66 -19.36 25.78
C ASP A 162 10.01 -18.62 25.86
N MET A 163 10.49 -18.18 24.70
CA MET A 163 11.78 -17.51 24.56
C MET A 163 11.81 -16.13 25.22
N GLY A 164 10.67 -15.45 25.37
CA GLY A 164 10.58 -14.15 26.04
C GLY A 164 10.94 -14.24 27.53
N ARG A 165 10.75 -15.41 28.15
CA ARG A 165 11.11 -15.67 29.55
C ARG A 165 12.61 -15.93 29.76
N TRP A 166 13.29 -16.32 28.69
CA TRP A 166 14.70 -16.70 28.68
C TRP A 166 15.63 -15.61 28.15
N ASP A 167 15.06 -14.50 27.65
CA ASP A 167 15.83 -13.33 27.22
C ASP A 167 16.59 -12.69 28.39
N GLY A 168 17.86 -12.35 28.16
CA GLY A 168 18.77 -11.80 29.19
C GLY A 168 19.18 -12.75 30.32
N LYS A 169 18.78 -14.04 30.30
CA LYS A 169 19.19 -15.01 31.33
C LYS A 169 20.63 -15.54 31.12
N PRO A 170 21.36 -15.87 32.20
CA PRO A 170 22.70 -16.42 32.09
C PRO A 170 22.68 -17.84 31.51
N THR A 171 23.77 -18.24 30.86
CA THR A 171 23.92 -19.56 30.21
C THR A 171 23.68 -20.74 31.16
N SER A 172 24.00 -20.60 32.44
CA SER A 172 23.75 -21.62 33.47
C SER A 172 22.26 -21.90 33.69
N ALA A 173 21.40 -20.89 33.59
CA ALA A 173 19.95 -21.04 33.73
C ALA A 173 19.33 -21.79 32.54
N LEU A 174 19.83 -21.50 31.33
CA LEU A 174 19.44 -22.23 30.11
C LEU A 174 19.88 -23.69 30.19
N ALA A 175 21.12 -23.95 30.62
CA ALA A 175 21.67 -25.30 30.75
C ALA A 175 20.90 -26.17 31.75
N ALA A 176 20.52 -25.59 32.91
CA ALA A 176 19.70 -26.27 33.91
C ALA A 176 18.33 -26.68 33.34
N ARG A 177 17.68 -25.78 32.58
CA ARG A 177 16.37 -26.08 31.98
C ARG A 177 16.44 -27.17 30.92
N VAL A 178 17.48 -27.15 30.09
CA VAL A 178 17.71 -28.20 29.09
C VAL A 178 17.92 -29.56 29.77
N HIS A 179 18.59 -29.60 30.92
CA HIS A 179 18.75 -30.84 31.70
C HIS A 179 17.40 -31.37 32.20
N GLU A 180 16.56 -30.51 32.79
CA GLU A 180 15.21 -30.90 33.25
C GLU A 180 14.33 -31.42 32.11
N LEU A 181 14.37 -30.81 30.92
CA LEU A 181 13.59 -31.27 29.76
C LEU A 181 14.07 -32.63 29.26
N LYS A 182 15.38 -32.88 29.28
CA LYS A 182 15.96 -34.18 28.90
C LYS A 182 15.57 -35.27 29.90
N GLU A 183 15.59 -34.99 31.20
CA GLU A 183 15.18 -35.95 32.24
C GLU A 183 13.69 -36.28 32.20
N ARG A 184 12.84 -35.31 31.83
CA ARG A 184 11.38 -35.53 31.66
C ARG A 184 11.02 -36.37 30.43
N ASN A 185 11.87 -36.36 29.41
CA ASN A 185 11.65 -37.14 28.18
C ASN A 185 12.23 -38.57 28.27
N THR A 186 12.95 -38.92 29.34
CA THR A 186 13.54 -40.25 29.56
C THR A 186 12.79 -41.13 30.56
N ASN A 187 11.64 -40.67 31.08
CA ASN A 187 10.69 -41.44 31.89
C ASN A 187 9.36 -41.57 31.16
#